data_AF-A0A1B0AL71-F1
#
_entry.id   AF-A0A1B0AL71-F1
#
_cell.length_a   1.000
_cell.length_b   1.000
_cell.length_c   1.000
_cell.angle_alpha   90.00
_cell.angle_beta   90.00
_cell.angle_gamma   90.00
#
_symmetry.space_group_name_H-M   'P 1'
#
loop_
_entity.id
_entity.type
_entity.pdbx_description
1 polymer ?
#
loop_
_entity_poly.entity_id
_entity_poly.type
_entity_poly.pdbx_seq_one_letter_code
_entity_poly.pdbx_strand_id
1 'polypeptide(L)'
;MSMSAKFSVMESQIVSLRIPLTLGIIMPLSVSSFIFCLAEELNNGFFTLQKMAGLRLITFWIINFAWDFVTLLIYCILYFIVMIFSTIEGFPLSGKLATFLLMCLHNAPALFTVYLTALFVGGNKTRSFLIATIVQLVAGLLSFVVYWDVTCHNSVILYLSMIFPTFALLQGASNIYMLSKERQYCTRRCEGITNCTSVNMCELMQNC
;
A
#
# COMPACT_ATOMS: atom_id res chain seq x y z
N MET A 1 -25.06 15.35 -21.06
CA MET A 1 -23.92 15.40 -20.12
C MET A 1 -22.81 16.19 -20.80
N SER A 2 -22.48 17.40 -20.33
CA SER A 2 -21.57 18.31 -21.05
C SER A 2 -20.12 17.81 -21.05
N MET A 3 -19.35 18.19 -22.06
CA MET A 3 -17.94 17.80 -22.28
C MET A 3 -17.04 18.12 -21.07
N SER A 4 -17.39 19.18 -20.31
CA SER A 4 -16.72 19.57 -19.07
C SER A 4 -16.92 18.58 -17.93
N ALA A 5 -18.10 17.94 -17.82
CA ALA A 5 -18.35 16.90 -16.82
C ALA A 5 -17.59 15.60 -17.13
N LYS A 6 -17.41 15.27 -18.42
CA LYS A 6 -16.55 14.13 -18.80
C LYS A 6 -15.07 14.40 -18.50
N PHE A 7 -14.60 15.62 -18.75
CA PHE A 7 -13.21 16.00 -18.48
C PHE A 7 -12.91 16.01 -16.99
N SER A 8 -13.80 16.58 -16.16
CA SER A 8 -13.62 16.60 -14.70
C SER A 8 -13.70 15.20 -14.07
N VAL A 9 -14.55 14.31 -14.59
CA VAL A 9 -14.62 12.91 -14.13
C VAL A 9 -13.33 12.16 -14.51
N MET A 10 -12.84 12.31 -15.74
CA MET A 10 -11.63 11.65 -16.22
C MET A 10 -10.36 12.16 -15.53
N GLU A 11 -10.26 13.47 -15.32
CA GLU A 11 -9.17 14.10 -14.55
C GLU A 11 -9.26 13.70 -13.07
N SER A 12 -10.47 13.51 -12.52
CA SER A 12 -10.64 12.98 -11.17
C SER A 12 -10.14 11.54 -11.00
N GLN A 13 -10.29 10.70 -12.04
CA GLN A 13 -9.88 9.30 -12.07
C GLN A 13 -8.37 9.12 -12.27
N ILE A 14 -7.75 9.97 -13.10
CA ILE A 14 -6.29 9.95 -13.32
C ILE A 14 -5.54 10.40 -12.07
N VAL A 15 -6.06 11.41 -11.36
CA VAL A 15 -5.45 11.89 -10.11
C VAL A 15 -5.68 10.88 -8.96
N SER A 16 -6.83 10.20 -8.91
CA SER A 16 -7.08 9.17 -7.90
C SER A 16 -6.19 7.95 -8.02
N LEU A 17 -5.74 7.60 -9.23
CA LEU A 17 -4.82 6.49 -9.44
C LEU A 17 -3.36 6.83 -9.10
N ARG A 18 -2.97 8.10 -9.07
CA ARG A 18 -1.55 8.48 -8.93
C ARG A 18 -0.96 8.05 -7.59
N ILE A 19 -1.67 8.26 -6.49
CA ILE A 19 -1.21 7.88 -5.14
C ILE A 19 -1.08 6.35 -5.01
N PRO A 20 -2.12 5.54 -5.28
CA PRO A 20 -1.98 4.10 -5.17
C PRO A 20 -0.88 3.59 -6.10
N LEU A 21 -0.78 4.04 -7.36
CA LEU A 21 0.28 3.58 -8.26
C LEU A 21 1.70 3.87 -7.72
N THR A 22 1.97 5.06 -7.17
CA THR A 22 3.30 5.36 -6.62
C THR A 22 3.61 4.50 -5.39
N LEU A 23 2.63 4.31 -4.51
CA LEU A 23 2.78 3.42 -3.35
C LEU A 23 2.97 1.95 -3.76
N GLY A 24 2.29 1.52 -4.82
CA GLY A 24 2.39 0.18 -5.39
C GLY A 24 3.71 -0.12 -6.08
N ILE A 25 4.53 0.88 -6.34
CA ILE A 25 5.90 0.70 -6.85
C ILE A 25 6.89 0.78 -5.68
N ILE A 26 6.79 1.83 -4.86
CA ILE A 26 7.78 2.12 -3.82
C ILE A 26 7.76 1.07 -2.71
N MET A 27 6.57 0.65 -2.24
CA MET A 27 6.47 -0.30 -1.11
C MET A 27 6.96 -1.71 -1.47
N PRO A 28 6.54 -2.32 -2.60
CA PRO A 28 7.10 -3.62 -2.98
C PRO A 28 8.61 -3.61 -3.15
N LEU A 29 9.19 -2.52 -3.68
CA LEU A 29 10.63 -2.38 -3.86
C LEU A 29 11.35 -2.29 -2.50
N SER A 30 10.84 -1.48 -1.57
CA SER A 30 11.47 -1.32 -0.26
C SER A 30 11.41 -2.61 0.56
N VAL A 31 10.25 -3.27 0.60
CA VAL A 31 10.08 -4.54 1.33
C VAL A 31 10.92 -5.65 0.70
N SER A 32 11.00 -5.71 -0.64
CA SER A 32 11.81 -6.73 -1.33
C SER A 32 13.31 -6.57 -1.09
N SER A 33 13.80 -5.38 -0.73
CA SER A 33 15.24 -5.18 -0.46
C SER A 33 15.77 -6.01 0.72
N PHE A 34 14.92 -6.31 1.72
CA PHE A 34 15.29 -7.10 2.89
C PHE A 34 15.65 -8.55 2.55
N ILE A 35 15.18 -9.07 1.41
CA ILE A 35 15.57 -10.41 0.96
C ILE A 35 17.05 -10.49 0.64
N PHE A 36 17.71 -9.37 0.34
CA PHE A 36 19.13 -9.36 0.02
C PHE A 36 19.97 -9.78 1.23
N CYS A 37 19.71 -9.17 2.40
CA CYS A 37 20.36 -9.52 3.65
C CYS A 37 20.02 -10.94 4.07
N LEU A 38 18.74 -11.34 3.98
CA LEU A 38 18.31 -12.68 4.35
C LEU A 38 18.94 -13.77 3.46
N ALA A 39 18.97 -13.55 2.14
CA ALA A 39 19.60 -14.48 1.19
C ALA A 39 21.12 -14.56 1.39
N GLU A 40 21.76 -13.48 1.85
CA GLU A 40 23.17 -13.49 2.22
C GLU A 40 23.45 -14.35 3.45
N GLU A 41 22.66 -14.20 4.50
CA GLU A 41 22.80 -15.00 5.72
C GLU A 41 22.59 -16.49 5.46
N LEU A 42 21.64 -16.84 4.61
CA LEU A 42 21.35 -18.22 4.22
C LEU A 42 22.46 -18.83 3.36
N ASN A 43 22.97 -18.09 2.37
CA ASN A 43 24.01 -18.60 1.47
C ASN A 43 25.38 -18.71 2.13
N ASN A 44 25.74 -17.77 3.00
CA ASN A 44 27.04 -17.77 3.70
C ASN A 44 27.07 -18.73 4.90
N GLY A 45 25.95 -19.41 5.20
CA GLY A 45 25.89 -20.38 6.30
C GLY A 45 25.94 -19.77 7.70
N PHE A 46 25.70 -18.45 7.83
CA PHE A 46 25.58 -17.80 9.14
C PHE A 46 24.47 -18.42 9.98
N PHE A 47 23.37 -18.79 9.33
CA PHE A 47 22.31 -19.57 9.95
C PHE A 47 22.82 -20.87 10.58
N THR A 48 23.70 -21.60 9.90
CA THR A 48 24.30 -22.85 10.39
C THR A 48 25.20 -22.59 11.59
N LEU A 49 26.00 -21.51 11.55
CA LEU A 49 26.86 -21.10 12.67
C LEU A 49 26.04 -20.74 13.92
N GLN A 50 24.97 -19.97 13.76
CA GLN A 50 24.08 -19.62 14.87
C GLN A 50 23.37 -20.85 15.44
N LYS A 51 23.00 -21.80 14.59
CA LYS A 51 22.47 -23.10 15.03
C LYS A 51 23.50 -23.91 15.82
N MET A 52 24.77 -23.90 15.41
CA MET A 52 25.87 -24.52 16.17
C MET A 52 26.11 -23.84 17.52
N ALA A 53 25.87 -22.53 17.62
CA ALA A 53 25.92 -21.77 18.87
C ALA A 53 24.72 -22.03 19.82
N GLY A 54 23.79 -22.92 19.44
CA GLY A 54 22.66 -23.33 20.28
C GLY A 54 21.40 -22.45 20.15
N LEU A 55 21.35 -21.54 19.18
CA LEU A 55 20.13 -20.78 18.90
C LEU A 55 19.04 -21.67 18.31
N ARG A 56 17.83 -21.52 18.84
CA ARG A 56 16.63 -22.17 18.30
C ARG A 56 16.24 -21.51 16.98
N LEU A 57 15.79 -22.31 16.02
CA LEU A 57 15.32 -21.85 14.71
C LEU A 57 14.29 -20.72 14.79
N ILE A 58 13.32 -20.87 15.70
CA ILE A 58 12.22 -19.91 15.88
C ILE A 58 12.75 -18.55 16.35
N THR A 59 13.74 -18.53 17.23
CA THR A 59 14.33 -17.30 17.76
C THR A 59 15.05 -16.51 16.67
N PHE A 60 15.75 -17.18 15.76
CA PHE A 60 16.38 -16.55 14.61
C PHE A 60 15.36 -15.81 13.73
N TRP A 61 14.30 -16.50 13.32
CA TRP A 61 13.28 -15.92 12.44
C TRP A 61 12.53 -14.76 13.08
N ILE A 62 12.17 -14.86 14.37
CA ILE A 62 11.44 -13.80 15.08
C ILE A 62 12.31 -12.55 15.24
N ILE A 63 13.59 -12.70 15.59
CA ILE A 63 14.50 -11.56 15.76
C ILE A 63 14.72 -10.85 14.43
N ASN A 64 15.01 -11.60 13.36
CA ASN A 64 15.19 -11.02 12.02
C ASN A 64 13.90 -10.33 11.54
N PHE A 65 12.74 -10.97 11.70
CA PHE A 65 11.46 -10.37 11.33
C PHE A 65 11.16 -9.10 12.14
N ALA A 66 11.42 -9.10 13.44
CA ALA A 66 11.21 -7.94 14.30
C ALA A 66 12.15 -6.78 13.91
N TRP A 67 13.41 -7.08 13.61
CA TRP A 67 14.38 -6.08 13.16
C TRP A 67 13.98 -5.44 11.82
N ASP A 68 13.61 -6.27 10.85
CA ASP A 68 13.17 -5.80 9.53
C ASP A 68 11.88 -4.98 9.65
N PHE A 69 10.95 -5.40 10.51
CA PHE A 69 9.71 -4.67 10.76
C PHE A 69 9.96 -3.28 11.38
N VAL A 70 10.84 -3.18 12.39
CA VAL A 70 11.23 -1.89 12.97
C VAL A 70 11.91 -0.99 11.95
N THR A 71 12.78 -1.55 11.11
CA THR A 71 13.47 -0.81 10.04
C THR A 71 12.48 -0.28 9.00
N LEU A 72 11.50 -1.09 8.61
CA LEU A 72 10.40 -0.66 7.73
C LEU A 72 9.53 0.44 8.34
N LEU A 73 9.28 0.41 9.65
CA LEU A 73 8.56 1.51 10.31
C LEU A 73 9.30 2.85 10.19
N ILE A 74 10.64 2.84 10.27
CA ILE A 74 11.45 4.03 10.05
C ILE A 74 11.29 4.52 8.60
N TYR A 75 11.32 3.62 7.61
CA TYR A 75 11.05 3.99 6.21
C TYR A 75 9.64 4.55 6.00
N CYS A 76 8.61 4.01 6.67
CA CYS A 76 7.26 4.57 6.63
C CYS A 76 7.20 6.00 7.15
N ILE A 77 7.95 6.33 8.21
CA ILE A 77 8.04 7.71 8.71
C ILE A 77 8.66 8.62 7.65
N LEU A 78 9.73 8.18 6.99
CA LEU A 78 10.34 8.94 5.89
C LEU A 78 9.36 9.16 4.74
N TYR A 79 8.62 8.14 4.33
CA TYR A 79 7.59 8.27 3.29
C TYR A 79 6.46 9.21 3.71
N PHE A 80 6.06 9.19 4.99
CA PHE A 80 5.06 10.10 5.51
C PHE A 80 5.52 11.57 5.50
N ILE A 81 6.78 11.83 5.85
CA ILE A 81 7.36 13.17 5.77
C ILE A 81 7.29 13.69 4.31
N VAL A 82 7.70 12.86 3.34
CA VAL A 82 7.59 13.20 1.91
C VAL A 82 6.13 13.46 1.51
N MET A 83 5.20 12.65 2.00
CA MET A 83 3.77 12.81 1.73
C MET A 83 3.19 14.10 2.33
N ILE A 84 3.65 14.55 3.49
CA ILE A 84 3.24 15.82 4.09
C ILE A 84 3.67 16.98 3.19
N PHE A 85 4.94 17.00 2.77
CA PHE A 85 5.47 18.05 1.88
C PHE A 85 4.87 18.03 0.48
N SER A 86 4.38 16.87 0.02
CA SER A 86 3.66 16.78 -1.25
C SER A 86 2.29 17.47 -1.13
N THR A 87 2.11 18.54 -1.91
CA THR A 87 0.82 19.22 -2.05
C THR A 87 -0.05 18.46 -3.04
N ILE A 88 -0.79 17.47 -2.53
CA ILE A 88 -1.78 16.74 -3.32
C ILE A 88 -3.15 17.37 -3.11
N GLU A 89 -3.73 17.90 -4.19
CA GLU A 89 -5.06 18.49 -4.15
C GLU A 89 -6.11 17.49 -3.66
N GLY A 90 -6.90 17.91 -2.67
CA GLY A 90 -7.97 17.12 -2.08
C GLY A 90 -7.55 16.01 -1.13
N PHE A 91 -6.30 16.01 -0.68
CA PHE A 91 -5.82 15.05 0.30
C PHE A 91 -5.46 15.71 1.66
N PRO A 92 -6.41 15.76 2.61
CA PRO A 92 -6.22 16.41 3.91
C PRO A 92 -5.24 15.62 4.79
N LEU A 93 -4.72 16.27 5.83
CA LEU A 93 -3.79 15.66 6.79
C LEU A 93 -4.36 14.38 7.43
N SER A 94 -5.67 14.33 7.69
CA SER A 94 -6.34 13.14 8.22
C SER A 94 -6.27 11.94 7.24
N GLY A 95 -6.45 12.19 5.94
CA GLY A 95 -6.29 11.17 4.90
C GLY A 95 -4.83 10.70 4.77
N LYS A 96 -3.88 11.64 4.87
CA LYS A 96 -2.43 11.32 4.91
C LYS A 96 -2.09 10.43 6.11
N LEU A 97 -2.59 10.75 7.30
CA LEU A 97 -2.36 9.96 8.52
C LEU A 97 -2.97 8.56 8.43
N ALA A 98 -4.20 8.44 7.92
CA ALA A 98 -4.84 7.14 7.71
C ALA A 98 -4.06 6.27 6.72
N THR A 99 -3.51 6.87 5.67
CA THR A 99 -2.67 6.16 4.69
C THR A 99 -1.34 5.73 5.31
N PHE A 100 -0.73 6.58 6.16
CA PHE A 100 0.46 6.18 6.93
C PHE A 100 0.20 4.98 7.84
N LEU A 101 -0.94 4.94 8.54
CA LEU A 101 -1.32 3.78 9.35
C LEU A 101 -1.49 2.51 8.51
N LEU A 102 -2.08 2.62 7.32
CA LEU A 102 -2.17 1.50 6.39
C LEU A 102 -0.79 1.01 5.93
N MET A 103 0.15 1.92 5.68
CA MET A 103 1.53 1.56 5.33
C MET A 103 2.20 0.75 6.45
N CYS A 104 2.06 1.21 7.71
CA CYS A 104 2.61 0.50 8.86
C CYS A 104 2.00 -0.90 9.02
N LEU A 105 0.69 -1.04 8.81
CA LEU A 105 0.00 -2.33 8.88
C LEU A 105 0.42 -3.27 7.74
N HIS A 106 0.67 -2.73 6.55
CA HIS A 106 1.09 -3.48 5.36
C HIS A 106 2.45 -4.16 5.54
N ASN A 107 3.38 -3.58 6.31
CA ASN A 107 4.74 -4.08 6.44
C ASN A 107 4.83 -5.53 6.95
N ALA A 108 4.02 -5.91 7.95
CA ALA A 108 4.07 -7.24 8.54
C ALA A 108 3.71 -8.37 7.53
N PRO A 109 2.54 -8.33 6.86
CA PRO A 109 2.21 -9.34 5.86
C PRO A 109 3.10 -9.25 4.61
N ALA A 110 3.58 -8.05 4.23
CA ALA A 110 4.51 -7.92 3.11
C ALA A 110 5.87 -8.59 3.40
N LEU A 111 6.44 -8.38 4.59
CA LEU A 111 7.65 -9.09 5.03
C LEU A 111 7.43 -10.60 5.07
N PHE A 112 6.26 -11.05 5.54
CA PHE A 112 5.94 -12.48 5.54
C PHE A 112 5.99 -13.07 4.12
N THR A 113 5.46 -12.37 3.12
CA THR A 113 5.57 -12.82 1.73
C THR A 113 7.02 -12.87 1.23
N VAL A 114 7.87 -11.91 1.62
CA VAL A 114 9.30 -11.93 1.27
C VAL A 114 10.01 -13.11 1.90
N TYR A 115 9.77 -13.39 3.17
CA TYR A 115 10.38 -14.50 3.89
C TYR A 115 9.96 -15.85 3.27
N LEU A 116 8.70 -15.99 2.87
CA LEU A 116 8.25 -17.15 2.10
C LEU A 116 8.99 -17.26 0.77
N THR A 117 9.10 -16.17 0.00
CA THR A 117 9.86 -16.21 -1.27
C THR A 117 11.32 -16.56 -1.07
N ALA A 118 11.96 -16.12 0.02
CA ALA A 118 13.34 -16.46 0.35
C ALA A 118 13.53 -17.97 0.61
N LEU A 119 12.55 -18.62 1.23
CA LEU A 119 12.58 -20.07 1.49
C LEU A 119 12.45 -20.90 0.21
N PHE A 120 11.64 -20.46 -0.75
CA PHE A 120 11.42 -21.18 -2.01
C PHE A 120 12.46 -20.87 -3.09
N VAL A 121 12.98 -19.64 -3.10
CA VAL A 121 13.95 -19.17 -4.10
C VAL A 121 15.36 -19.32 -3.54
N GLY A 122 15.84 -20.57 -3.48
CA GLY A 122 17.23 -20.87 -3.17
C GLY A 122 18.18 -20.39 -4.29
N GLY A 123 19.31 -19.79 -3.92
CA GLY A 123 20.38 -19.40 -4.84
C GLY A 123 20.86 -17.95 -4.70
N ASN A 124 21.37 -17.38 -5.80
CA ASN A 124 21.98 -16.04 -5.85
C ASN A 124 21.08 -14.92 -5.29
N LYS A 125 21.64 -14.07 -4.42
CA LYS A 125 20.95 -12.96 -3.75
C LYS A 125 20.17 -12.04 -4.70
N THR A 126 20.75 -11.72 -5.86
CA THR A 126 20.14 -10.86 -6.88
C THR A 126 18.92 -11.49 -7.54
N ARG A 127 18.95 -12.82 -7.75
CA ARG A 127 17.81 -13.56 -8.31
C ARG A 127 16.65 -13.57 -7.32
N SER A 128 16.91 -13.80 -6.04
CA SER A 128 15.89 -13.77 -4.99
C SER A 128 15.25 -12.39 -4.87
N PHE A 129 16.04 -11.32 -4.94
CA PHE A 129 15.54 -9.93 -5.00
C PHE A 129 14.61 -9.68 -6.19
N LEU A 130 15.01 -10.06 -7.40
CA LEU A 130 14.18 -9.88 -8.60
C LEU A 130 12.87 -10.66 -8.50
N ILE A 131 12.91 -11.92 -8.06
CA ILE A 131 11.71 -12.75 -7.95
C ILE A 131 10.76 -12.21 -6.88
N ALA A 132 11.26 -11.83 -5.70
CA ALA A 132 10.44 -11.25 -4.64
C ALA A 132 9.75 -9.95 -5.09
N THR A 133 10.50 -9.09 -5.78
CA THR A 133 9.97 -7.84 -6.33
C THR A 133 8.89 -8.09 -7.38
N ILE A 134 9.14 -9.01 -8.32
CA ILE A 134 8.16 -9.38 -9.36
C ILE A 134 6.90 -9.97 -8.74
N VAL A 135 7.03 -10.89 -7.77
CA VAL A 135 5.88 -11.49 -7.09
C VAL A 135 5.03 -10.42 -6.41
N GLN A 136 5.63 -9.48 -5.68
CA GLN A 136 4.86 -8.41 -5.02
C GLN A 136 4.26 -7.40 -6.01
N LEU A 137 4.98 -7.02 -7.08
CA LEU A 137 4.46 -6.11 -8.09
C LEU A 137 3.31 -6.74 -8.90
N VAL A 138 3.47 -7.97 -9.35
CA VAL A 138 2.44 -8.68 -10.11
C VAL A 138 1.23 -8.95 -9.22
N ALA A 139 1.44 -9.52 -8.03
CA ALA A 139 0.33 -9.88 -7.16
C ALA A 139 -0.38 -8.66 -6.54
N GLY A 140 0.33 -7.54 -6.37
CA GLY A 140 -0.21 -6.30 -5.85
C GLY A 140 -0.71 -5.34 -6.92
N LEU A 141 0.24 -4.73 -7.65
CA LEU A 141 -0.01 -3.62 -8.58
C LEU A 141 -0.82 -4.07 -9.80
N LEU A 142 -0.44 -5.17 -10.46
CA LEU A 142 -1.19 -5.64 -11.63
C LEU A 142 -2.59 -6.11 -11.23
N SER A 143 -2.73 -6.86 -10.13
CA SER A 143 -4.03 -7.22 -9.59
C SER A 143 -4.92 -6.00 -9.29
N PHE A 144 -4.34 -4.92 -8.77
CA PHE A 144 -5.06 -3.67 -8.50
C PHE A 144 -5.56 -3.00 -9.78
N VAL A 145 -4.69 -2.86 -10.79
CA VAL A 145 -5.06 -2.27 -12.07
C VAL A 145 -6.15 -3.10 -12.76
N VAL A 146 -5.99 -4.43 -12.80
CA VAL A 146 -6.99 -5.34 -13.39
C VAL A 146 -8.32 -5.25 -12.64
N TYR A 147 -8.28 -5.20 -11.31
CA TYR A 147 -9.50 -5.10 -10.50
C TYR A 147 -10.28 -3.82 -10.81
N TRP A 148 -9.57 -2.70 -10.85
CA TRP A 148 -10.16 -1.37 -11.09
C TRP A 148 -10.69 -1.21 -12.51
N ASP A 149 -9.98 -1.75 -13.51
CA ASP A 149 -10.32 -1.61 -14.93
C ASP A 149 -11.42 -2.58 -15.38
N VAL A 150 -11.35 -3.85 -14.95
CA VAL A 150 -12.16 -4.93 -15.54
C VAL A 150 -13.32 -5.36 -14.65
N THR A 151 -13.09 -5.49 -13.34
CA THR A 151 -13.98 -6.27 -12.46
C THR A 151 -14.62 -5.48 -11.34
N CYS A 152 -14.67 -4.14 -11.45
CA CYS A 152 -15.06 -3.16 -10.43
C CYS A 152 -16.31 -3.50 -9.56
N HIS A 153 -17.10 -4.52 -9.88
CA HIS A 153 -18.29 -4.97 -9.14
C HIS A 153 -18.27 -6.45 -8.66
N ASN A 154 -17.20 -7.22 -8.88
CA ASN A 154 -17.14 -8.61 -8.42
C ASN A 154 -16.47 -8.72 -7.03
N SER A 155 -17.28 -9.05 -6.01
CA SER A 155 -16.82 -9.20 -4.63
C SER A 155 -15.84 -10.37 -4.44
N VAL A 156 -15.98 -11.45 -5.22
CA VAL A 156 -15.12 -12.64 -5.09
C VAL A 156 -13.67 -12.30 -5.47
N ILE A 157 -13.50 -11.54 -6.55
CA ILE A 157 -12.17 -11.13 -7.05
C ILE A 157 -11.52 -10.16 -6.07
N LEU A 158 -12.30 -9.24 -5.48
CA LEU A 158 -11.81 -8.35 -4.43
C LEU A 158 -11.22 -9.15 -3.26
N TYR A 159 -11.97 -10.11 -2.70
CA TYR A 159 -11.49 -10.89 -1.55
C TYR A 159 -10.30 -11.77 -1.89
N LEU A 160 -10.25 -12.34 -3.10
CA LEU A 160 -9.11 -13.13 -3.56
C LEU A 160 -7.85 -12.26 -3.67
N SER A 161 -7.97 -11.07 -4.26
CA SER A 161 -6.86 -10.14 -4.41
C SER A 161 -6.43 -9.52 -3.06
N MET A 162 -7.33 -9.39 -2.08
CA MET A 162 -7.02 -8.92 -0.72
C MET A 162 -6.05 -9.81 0.05
N ILE A 163 -5.87 -11.06 -0.36
CA ILE A 163 -4.84 -11.95 0.22
C ILE A 163 -3.44 -11.35 0.01
N PHE A 164 -3.23 -10.62 -1.09
CA PHE A 164 -1.96 -9.98 -1.36
C PHE A 164 -1.87 -8.64 -0.61
N PRO A 165 -0.86 -8.46 0.27
CA PRO A 165 -0.81 -7.31 1.15
C PRO A 165 -0.68 -5.99 0.39
N THR A 166 0.01 -6.01 -0.75
CA THR A 166 0.19 -4.83 -1.61
C THR A 166 -1.12 -4.41 -2.25
N PHE A 167 -1.94 -5.35 -2.71
CA PHE A 167 -3.27 -5.03 -3.25
C PHE A 167 -4.16 -4.38 -2.18
N ALA A 168 -4.17 -4.93 -0.96
CA ALA A 168 -4.95 -4.38 0.14
C ALA A 168 -4.53 -2.94 0.50
N LEU A 169 -3.22 -2.65 0.48
CA LEU A 169 -2.69 -1.29 0.66
C LEU A 169 -3.19 -0.34 -0.43
N LEU A 170 -3.13 -0.76 -1.70
CA LEU A 170 -3.55 0.03 -2.84
C LEU A 170 -5.04 0.35 -2.81
N GLN A 171 -5.86 -0.66 -2.56
CA GLN A 171 -7.31 -0.49 -2.44
C GLN A 171 -7.66 0.41 -1.25
N GLY A 172 -7.01 0.22 -0.09
CA GLY A 172 -7.22 1.05 1.09
C GLY A 172 -6.84 2.51 0.86
N ALA A 173 -5.66 2.77 0.27
CA ALA A 173 -5.22 4.12 -0.05
C ALA A 173 -6.14 4.81 -1.07
N SER A 174 -6.58 4.08 -2.09
CA SER A 174 -7.55 4.56 -3.08
C SER A 174 -8.87 4.95 -2.44
N ASN A 175 -9.42 4.10 -1.56
CA ASN A 175 -10.66 4.37 -0.85
C ASN A 175 -10.56 5.62 0.05
N ILE A 176 -9.46 5.77 0.81
CA ILE A 176 -9.25 6.96 1.66
C ILE A 176 -9.17 8.22 0.81
N TYR A 177 -8.48 8.16 -0.33
CA TYR A 177 -8.39 9.30 -1.24
C TYR A 177 -9.76 9.68 -1.82
N MET A 178 -10.53 8.69 -2.30
CA MET A 178 -11.88 8.93 -2.85
C MET A 178 -12.81 9.55 -1.80
N LEU A 179 -12.86 9.00 -0.59
CA LEU A 179 -13.66 9.54 0.51
C LEU A 179 -13.25 10.96 0.91
N SER A 180 -11.94 11.25 0.92
CA SER A 180 -11.42 12.58 1.24
C SER A 180 -11.84 13.62 0.20
N LYS A 181 -11.78 13.23 -1.08
CA LYS A 181 -12.15 14.07 -2.21
C LYS A 181 -13.65 14.32 -2.28
N GLU A 182 -14.45 13.29 -2.05
CA GLU A 182 -15.91 13.38 -1.96
C GLU A 182 -16.33 14.35 -0.85
N ARG A 183 -15.75 14.19 0.36
CA ARG A 183 -16.02 15.10 1.47
C ARG A 183 -15.68 16.55 1.13
N GLN A 184 -14.53 16.79 0.50
CA GLN A 184 -14.14 18.14 0.10
C GLN A 184 -15.08 18.72 -0.98
N TYR A 185 -15.49 17.90 -1.95
CA TYR A 185 -16.43 18.30 -2.98
C TYR A 185 -17.79 18.68 -2.39
N CYS A 186 -18.30 17.86 -1.47
CA CYS A 186 -19.53 18.14 -0.74
C CYS A 186 -19.43 19.44 0.07
N THR A 187 -18.33 19.66 0.81
CA THR A 187 -18.13 20.89 1.60
C THR A 187 -18.14 22.13 0.72
N ARG A 188 -17.40 22.12 -0.41
CA ARG A 188 -17.39 23.25 -1.35
C ARG A 188 -18.75 23.52 -1.98
N ARG A 189 -19.54 22.48 -2.27
CA ARG A 189 -20.88 22.65 -2.84
C ARG A 189 -21.87 23.20 -1.82
N CYS A 190 -21.70 22.82 -0.55
CA CYS A 190 -22.51 23.31 0.57
C CYS A 190 -22.28 24.80 0.84
N GLU A 191 -21.05 25.30 0.71
CA GLU A 191 -20.73 26.75 0.82
C GLU A 191 -21.51 27.62 -0.18
N GLY A 192 -21.94 27.05 -1.31
CA GLY A 192 -22.73 27.75 -2.34
C GLY A 192 -24.24 27.77 -2.08
N ILE A 193 -24.75 27.08 -1.06
CA ILE A 193 -26.18 26.97 -0.77
C ILE A 193 -26.49 27.62 0.58
N THR A 194 -27.46 28.55 0.59
CA THR A 194 -27.95 29.17 1.83
C THR A 194 -28.62 28.12 2.73
N ASN A 195 -28.29 28.12 4.03
CA ASN A 195 -28.70 27.14 5.05
C ASN A 195 -28.08 25.73 4.96
N CYS A 196 -27.03 25.53 4.17
CA CYS A 196 -26.32 24.25 4.20
C CYS A 196 -25.34 24.19 5.39
N THR A 197 -25.60 23.27 6.33
CA THR A 197 -24.74 22.96 7.48
C THR A 197 -24.27 21.52 7.38
N SER A 198 -23.20 21.14 8.11
CA SER A 198 -22.71 19.76 8.13
C SER A 198 -23.73 18.74 8.65
N VAL A 199 -24.81 19.20 9.32
CA VAL A 199 -25.88 18.37 9.86
C VAL A 199 -26.97 18.11 8.82
N ASN A 200 -27.28 19.10 7.96
CA ASN A 200 -28.34 18.99 6.96
C ASN A 200 -27.81 18.60 5.57
N MET A 201 -26.51 18.32 5.47
CA MET A 201 -25.78 18.06 4.23
C MET A 201 -26.32 16.83 3.48
N CYS A 202 -26.52 15.72 4.21
CA CYS A 202 -27.06 14.47 3.66
C CYS A 202 -28.54 14.59 3.26
N GLU A 203 -29.31 15.50 3.89
CA GLU A 203 -30.72 15.71 3.55
C GLU A 203 -30.88 16.62 2.32
N LEU A 204 -30.02 17.63 2.16
CA LEU A 204 -30.08 18.58 1.05
C LEU A 204 -29.46 18.04 -0.25
N MET A 205 -28.52 17.10 -0.16
CA MET A 205 -27.84 16.52 -1.33
C MET A 205 -27.75 15.02 -1.18
N GLN A 206 -28.63 14.24 -1.81
CA GLN A 206 -28.58 12.76 -1.78
C GLN A 206 -27.30 12.12 -2.33
N ASN A 207 -26.44 12.90 -3.00
CA ASN A 207 -25.13 12.47 -3.51
C ASN A 207 -23.97 12.91 -2.59
N CYS A 208 -24.31 13.35 -1.38
CA CYS A 208 -23.51 13.70 -0.21
C CYS A 208 -24.31 13.28 1.05
#